data_AF-A0A2D6G2D9-F1
#
_entry.id   AF-A0A2D6G2D9-F1
#
_cell.length_a   1.000
_cell.length_b   1.000
_cell.length_c   1.000
_cell.angle_alpha   90.00
_cell.angle_beta   90.00
_cell.angle_gamma   90.00
#
_symmetry.space_group_name_H-M   'P 1'
#
loop_
_entity.id
_entity.type
_entity.pdbx_description
1 polymer ?
#
loop_
_entity_poly.entity_id
_entity_poly.type
_entity_poly.pdbx_seq_one_letter_code
_entity_poly.pdbx_strand_id
1 'polypeptide(L)' 'MNQYPTLNILVRFGDAVALILGLLPIALALALGAAPLILAAAVIAGLILGFFVRSYVELVRVVTDMLLPQ' A
#
# COMPACT_ATOMS: atom_id res chain seq x y z
N MET A 1 -23.74 -2.41 -1.10
CA MET A 1 -22.54 -1.57 -1.39
C MET A 1 -22.75 -0.06 -1.25
N ASN A 2 -23.97 0.50 -1.33
CA ASN A 2 -24.23 1.95 -1.12
C ASN A 2 -24.17 2.44 0.33
N GLN A 3 -24.05 1.54 1.32
CA GLN A 3 -24.11 1.88 2.75
C GLN A 3 -22.72 2.11 3.39
N TYR A 4 -21.63 1.72 2.71
CA TYR A 4 -20.25 1.87 3.19
C TYR A 4 -19.29 2.32 2.06
N PRO A 5 -19.37 3.59 1.63
CA PRO A 5 -18.58 4.11 0.52
C PRO A 5 -17.07 4.03 0.78
N THR A 6 -16.65 4.19 2.04
CA THR A 6 -15.24 4.13 2.46
C THR A 6 -14.62 2.75 2.23
N LEU A 7 -15.38 1.68 2.47
CA LEU A 7 -14.92 0.31 2.25
C LEU A 7 -14.76 0.02 0.75
N ASN A 8 -15.67 0.51 -0.09
CA ASN A 8 -15.59 0.32 -1.53
C ASN A 8 -14.38 1.05 -2.14
N ILE A 9 -14.07 2.25 -1.65
CA ILE A 9 -12.85 2.98 -2.03
C ILE A 9 -11.61 2.21 -1.59
N LEU A 10 -11.57 1.71 -0.35
CA LEU A 10 -10.40 0.97 0.15
C LEU A 10 -10.16 -0.34 -0.60
N VAL A 11 -11.22 -1.09 -0.90
CA VAL A 11 -11.15 -2.32 -1.71
C VAL A 11 -10.70 -2.02 -3.14
N ARG A 12 -11.19 -0.94 -3.75
CA ARG A 12 -10.87 -0.59 -5.15
C ARG A 12 -9.49 0.04 -5.31
N PHE A 13 -9.03 0.85 -4.35
CA PHE A 13 -7.77 1.59 -4.44
C PHE A 13 -6.66 1.02 -3.56
N GLY A 14 -6.90 0.01 -2.75
CA GLY A 14 -5.90 -0.52 -1.81
C GLY A 14 -4.61 -0.97 -2.48
N ASP A 15 -4.67 -1.57 -3.67
CA ASP A 15 -3.47 -1.93 -4.43
C ASP A 15 -2.71 -0.70 -4.96
N ALA A 16 -3.44 0.35 -5.37
CA ALA A 16 -2.83 1.61 -5.77
C ALA A 16 -2.18 2.33 -4.58
N VAL A 17 -2.81 2.29 -3.40
CA VAL A 17 -2.25 2.84 -2.16
C VAL A 17 -0.99 2.08 -1.75
N ALA A 18 -1.00 0.75 -1.83
CA ALA A 18 0.18 -0.08 -1.57
C ALA A 18 1.35 0.27 -2.51
N LEU A 19 1.06 0.48 -3.79
CA LEU A 19 2.05 0.87 -4.78
C LEU A 19 2.60 2.28 -4.53
N ILE A 20 1.73 3.28 -4.29
CA ILE A 20 2.14 4.66 -4.01
C ILE A 20 3.00 4.71 -2.75
N LEU A 21 2.55 4.07 -1.68
CA LEU A 21 3.27 4.04 -0.41
C LEU A 21 4.59 3.27 -0.53
N GLY A 22 4.62 2.15 -1.27
CA GLY A 22 5.84 1.40 -1.52
C GLY A 22 6.88 2.16 -2.35
N LEU A 23 6.46 3.02 -3.27
CA LEU A 23 7.37 3.86 -4.07
C LEU A 23 7.83 5.13 -3.35
N LEU A 24 7.07 5.59 -2.34
CA LEU A 24 7.34 6.82 -1.59
C LEU A 24 8.77 6.91 -1.01
N PRO A 25 9.30 5.90 -0.30
CA PRO A 25 10.67 5.99 0.24
C PRO A 25 11.72 6.08 -0.87
N ILE A 26 11.51 5.44 -2.02
CA ILE A 26 12.41 5.49 -3.17
C ILE A 26 12.40 6.90 -3.79
N ALA A 27 11.20 7.44 -4.02
CA ALA A 27 11.03 8.79 -4.55
C ALA A 27 11.65 9.85 -3.63
N LEU A 28 11.48 9.70 -2.31
CA LEU A 28 12.07 10.60 -1.33
C LEU A 28 13.60 10.52 -1.34
N ALA A 29 14.16 9.31 -1.36
CA ALA A 29 15.61 9.11 -1.40
C ALA A 29 16.24 9.69 -2.68
N LEU A 30 15.56 9.57 -3.83
CA LEU A 30 15.98 10.19 -5.08
C LEU A 30 15.89 11.73 -5.03
N ALA A 31 14.78 12.28 -4.54
CA ALA A 31 14.57 13.72 -4.46
C ALA A 31 15.57 14.42 -3.54
N LEU A 32 16.05 13.73 -2.50
CA LEU A 32 17.05 14.24 -1.56
C LEU A 32 18.49 14.01 -2.01
N GLY A 33 18.72 13.41 -3.19
CA GLY A 33 20.06 13.10 -3.69
C GLY A 33 20.83 12.14 -2.77
N ALA A 34 20.13 11.16 -2.19
CA ALA A 34 20.70 10.28 -1.19
C ALA A 34 21.84 9.41 -1.74
N ALA A 35 22.79 9.06 -0.86
CA ALA A 35 23.89 8.17 -1.22
C ALA A 35 23.38 6.80 -1.70
N PRO A 36 24.15 6.07 -2.55
CA PRO A 36 23.74 4.78 -3.10
C PRO A 36 23.30 3.75 -2.04
N LEU A 37 23.93 3.75 -0.87
CA LEU A 37 23.56 2.88 0.25
C LEU A 37 22.16 3.21 0.79
N ILE A 38 21.82 4.50 0.90
CA ILE A 38 20.51 4.96 1.36
C ILE A 38 19.44 4.64 0.32
N LEU A 39 19.76 4.76 -0.97
CA LEU A 39 18.87 4.34 -2.05
C LEU A 39 18.56 2.84 -1.99
N ALA A 40 19.57 2.00 -1.76
CA ALA A 40 19.36 0.57 -1.58
C ALA A 40 18.46 0.26 -0.37
N ALA A 41 18.70 0.94 0.76
CA ALA A 41 17.85 0.82 1.95
C ALA A 41 16.41 1.30 1.68
N ALA A 42 16.23 2.38 0.92
CA ALA A 42 14.93 2.92 0.55
C ALA A 42 14.13 1.99 -0.37
N VAL A 43 14.81 1.29 -1.30
CA VAL A 43 14.19 0.26 -2.14
C VAL A 43 13.70 -0.90 -1.27
N ILE A 44 14.54 -1.40 -0.36
CA ILE A 44 14.14 -2.50 0.54
C ILE A 44 12.97 -2.06 1.44
N ALA A 45 13.06 -0.87 2.02
CA ALA A 45 11.98 -0.30 2.84
C ALA A 45 10.68 -0.15 2.05
N GLY A 46 10.76 0.32 0.80
CA GLY A 46 9.61 0.46 -0.09
C GLY A 46 8.95 -0.86 -0.44
N LEU A 47 9.74 -1.90 -0.73
CA LEU A 47 9.23 -3.25 -0.98
C LEU A 47 8.52 -3.82 0.25
N ILE A 48 9.13 -3.71 1.43
CA ILE A 48 8.53 -4.17 2.69
C ILE A 48 7.22 -3.43 2.97
N LEU A 49 7.23 -2.10 2.85
CA LEU A 49 6.07 -1.27 3.12
C LEU A 49 4.94 -1.54 2.14
N GLY A 50 5.23 -1.63 0.83
CA GLY A 50 4.26 -1.99 -0.19
C GLY A 50 3.65 -3.38 0.05
N PHE A 51 4.48 -4.36 0.43
CA PHE A 51 4.00 -5.70 0.79
C PHE A 51 3.05 -5.66 2.00
N PHE A 52 3.43 -4.99 3.08
CA PHE A 52 2.60 -4.85 4.28
C PHE A 52 1.25 -4.20 3.99
N VAL A 53 1.25 -3.09 3.26
CA VAL A 53 0.00 -2.39 2.89
C VAL A 53 -0.89 -3.28 2.04
N ARG A 54 -0.31 -3.98 1.05
CA ARG A 54 -1.06 -4.92 0.22
C ARG A 54 -1.66 -6.06 1.03
N SER A 55 -0.89 -6.68 1.93
CA SER A 55 -1.40 -7.73 2.82
C SER A 55 -2.52 -7.23 3.72
N TYR A 56 -2.43 -6.01 4.23
CA TYR A 56 -3.51 -5.40 5.03
C TYR A 56 -4.77 -5.19 4.20
N VAL A 57 -4.65 -4.68 2.97
CA VAL A 57 -5.78 -4.50 2.04
C VAL A 57 -6.45 -5.84 1.72
N GLU A 58 -5.67 -6.88 1.44
CA GLU A 58 -6.20 -8.23 1.21
C GLU A 58 -6.93 -8.77 2.44
N LEU A 59 -6.37 -8.57 3.64
CA LEU A 59 -7.04 -8.96 4.88
C LEU A 59 -8.36 -8.22 5.07
N VAL A 60 -8.39 -6.91 4.81
CA VAL A 60 -9.62 -6.12 4.85
C VAL A 60 -10.62 -6.63 3.83
N ARG A 61 -10.21 -6.93 2.59
CA ARG A 61 -11.09 -7.52 1.56
C ARG A 61 -11.71 -8.83 2.04
N VAL A 62 -10.91 -9.75 2.58
CA VAL A 62 -11.38 -11.03 3.12
C VAL A 62 -12.38 -10.82 4.26
N VAL A 63 -12.09 -9.93 5.21
CA VAL A 63 -12.99 -9.63 6.32
C VAL A 63 -14.29 -9.00 5.81
N THR A 64 -14.22 -8.12 4.82
CA THR A 64 -15.39 -7.47 4.23
C THR A 64 -16.26 -8.49 3.51
N ASP A 65 -15.67 -9.43 2.76
CA ASP A 65 -16.38 -10.53 2.09
C ASP A 65 -17.04 -11.48 3.10
N MET A 66 -16.40 -11.74 4.25
CA MET A 66 -16.97 -12.60 5.30
C MET A 66 -18.13 -11.94 6.04
N LEU A 67 -18.08 -10.62 6.28
CA LEU A 67 -19.09 -9.88 7.06
C LEU A 67 -20.24 -9.33 6.20
N LEU A 68 -19.96 -9.00 4.95
CA LEU A 68 -20.91 -8.47 3.97
C LEU A 68 -20.81 -9.30 2.69
N PRO A 69 -21.21 -10.58 2.73
CA PRO A 69 -21.27 -11.40 1.54
C PRO A 69 -22.24 -10.75 0.55
N GLN A 70 -21.80 -10.63 -0.71
CA GLN A 70 -22.61 -10.09 -1.80
C GLN A 70 -23.83 -10.96 -2.06
#